data_AF-A0A2E1YSZ4-F1
#
_entry.id   AF-A0A2E1YSZ4-F1
#
_cell.length_a   1.000
_cell.length_b   1.000
_cell.length_c   1.000
_cell.angle_alpha   90.00
_cell.angle_beta   90.00
_cell.angle_gamma   90.00
#
_symmetry.space_group_name_H-M   'P 1'
#
loop_
_entity.id
_entity.type
_entity.pdbx_description
1 polymer ?
#
loop_
_entity_poly.entity_id
_entity_poly.type
_entity_poly.pdbx_seq_one_letter_code
_entity_poly.pdbx_strand_id
1 'polypeptide(L)'
;MILFMHFFSFLYIFFFSVAAASDLKIRSIIVLDNNVPSECGLSFETTDIVSKVTIKKNRNGTSTVFNVQSKKEILKSANIITNSVNLNKLLDGKFIESKNILIESVTNENETSSFFQELLIGGAEMFINDKKIDIMGPIDSKVRLEYLFCTGEMFLPNYN
;
A
#
# COMPACT_ATOMS: atom_id res chain seq x y z
N MET A 1 35.95 23.59 -36.31
CA MET A 1 35.52 22.22 -35.95
C MET A 1 35.34 22.00 -34.44
N ILE A 2 35.89 22.86 -33.55
CA ILE A 2 35.72 22.74 -32.09
C ILE A 2 34.42 23.39 -31.59
N LEU A 3 33.95 24.45 -32.25
CA LEU A 3 32.75 25.20 -31.82
C LEU A 3 31.42 24.40 -31.97
N PHE A 4 31.36 23.48 -32.94
CA PHE A 4 30.16 22.66 -33.19
C PHE A 4 29.99 21.52 -32.17
N MET A 5 31.10 21.06 -31.56
CA MET A 5 31.09 19.95 -30.60
C MET A 5 30.59 20.39 -29.22
N HIS A 6 30.77 21.67 -28.86
CA HIS A 6 30.27 22.24 -27.61
C HIS A 6 28.78 22.58 -27.65
N PHE A 7 28.20 22.81 -28.84
CA PHE A 7 26.78 23.10 -29.01
C PHE A 7 25.90 21.87 -28.70
N PHE A 8 26.37 20.67 -29.07
CA PHE A 8 25.67 19.41 -28.78
C PHE A 8 25.71 19.01 -27.31
N SER A 9 26.75 19.41 -26.57
CA SER A 9 26.86 19.13 -25.14
C SER A 9 25.89 19.94 -24.29
N PHE A 10 25.44 21.11 -24.76
CA PHE A 10 24.51 21.97 -24.02
C PHE A 10 23.05 21.52 -24.17
N LEU A 11 22.72 20.81 -25.25
CA LEU A 11 21.37 20.30 -25.54
C LEU A 11 20.98 19.08 -24.70
N TYR A 12 21.95 18.39 -24.09
CA TYR A 12 21.70 17.20 -23.26
C TYR A 12 21.13 17.54 -21.87
N ILE A 13 21.25 18.79 -21.41
CA ILE A 13 20.84 19.20 -20.06
C ILE A 13 19.32 19.46 -19.97
N PHE A 14 18.61 19.49 -21.10
CA PHE A 14 17.17 19.81 -21.15
C PHE A 14 16.23 18.60 -21.16
N PHE A 15 16.75 17.36 -21.14
CA PHE A 15 15.92 16.14 -21.15
C PHE A 15 15.60 15.58 -19.76
N PHE A 16 15.87 16.31 -18.69
CA PHE A 16 15.39 15.92 -17.37
C PHE A 16 13.89 16.23 -17.28
N SER A 17 13.06 15.23 -17.50
CA SER A 17 11.66 15.28 -17.08
C SER A 17 11.65 15.45 -15.56
N VAL A 18 11.08 16.55 -15.08
CA VAL A 18 10.83 16.72 -13.65
C VAL A 18 9.77 15.70 -13.28
N ALA A 19 10.19 14.55 -12.77
CA ALA A 19 9.27 13.56 -12.24
C ALA A 19 8.62 14.18 -11.00
N ALA A 20 7.36 14.62 -11.12
CA ALA A 20 6.58 15.05 -9.98
C ALA A 20 6.32 13.82 -9.12
N ALA A 21 7.13 13.64 -8.07
CA ALA A 21 6.89 12.61 -7.08
C ALA A 21 5.54 12.93 -6.40
N SER A 22 4.56 12.04 -6.54
CA SER A 22 3.39 12.09 -5.68
C SER A 22 3.86 11.79 -4.27
N ASP A 23 3.76 12.76 -3.36
CA ASP A 23 4.05 12.57 -1.94
C ASP A 23 3.07 11.55 -1.34
N LEU A 24 3.48 10.28 -1.33
CA LEU A 24 2.72 9.18 -0.77
C LEU A 24 2.95 9.15 0.74
N LYS A 25 1.90 9.44 1.51
CA LYS A 25 1.94 9.38 2.97
C LYS A 25 1.49 8.01 3.44
N ILE A 26 2.32 7.36 4.24
CA ILE A 26 2.03 6.06 4.82
C ILE A 26 1.76 6.24 6.30
N ARG A 27 0.65 5.69 6.81
CA ARG A 27 0.31 5.71 8.25
C ARG A 27 -0.17 4.35 8.70
N SER A 28 0.08 4.02 9.95
CA SER A 28 -0.57 2.88 10.62
C SER A 28 -2.05 3.17 10.86
N ILE A 29 -2.84 2.11 10.93
CA ILE A 29 -4.22 2.14 11.41
C ILE A 29 -4.28 1.22 12.63
N ILE A 30 -4.70 1.76 13.76
CA ILE A 30 -4.97 1.01 14.98
C ILE A 30 -6.31 1.49 15.52
N VAL A 31 -7.27 0.58 15.61
CA VAL A 31 -8.55 0.80 16.30
C VAL A 31 -8.59 -0.14 17.49
N LEU A 32 -8.97 0.40 18.64
CA LEU A 32 -9.09 -0.34 19.89
C LEU A 32 -10.57 -0.51 20.24
N ASP A 33 -10.93 -1.69 20.74
CA ASP A 33 -12.18 -1.96 21.43
C ASP A 33 -11.85 -2.49 22.83
N ASN A 34 -12.33 -1.80 23.86
CA ASN A 34 -11.99 -2.08 25.27
C ASN A 34 -10.47 -2.20 25.52
N ASN A 35 -9.68 -1.28 24.96
CA ASN A 35 -8.20 -1.27 25.01
C ASN A 35 -7.50 -2.47 24.34
N VAL A 36 -8.24 -3.27 23.56
CA VAL A 36 -7.69 -4.38 22.78
C VAL A 36 -7.74 -4.03 21.30
N PRO A 37 -6.67 -4.24 20.50
CA PRO A 37 -6.71 -4.04 19.07
C PRO A 37 -7.85 -4.81 18.39
N SER A 38 -8.73 -4.08 17.70
CA SER A 38 -9.87 -4.60 16.94
C SER A 38 -9.70 -4.41 15.43
N GLU A 39 -8.89 -3.45 15.00
CA GLU A 39 -8.48 -3.26 13.61
C GLU A 39 -7.03 -2.77 13.54
N CYS A 40 -6.24 -3.39 12.66
CA CYS A 40 -4.82 -3.10 12.46
C CYS A 40 -4.53 -2.98 10.97
N GLY A 41 -3.64 -2.08 10.55
CA GLY A 41 -3.24 -2.05 9.15
C GLY A 41 -2.47 -0.81 8.74
N LEU A 42 -2.53 -0.50 7.44
CA LEU A 42 -1.82 0.61 6.83
C LEU A 42 -2.76 1.43 5.94
N SER A 43 -2.48 2.73 5.88
CA SER A 43 -3.07 3.66 4.93
C SER A 43 -2.00 4.27 4.03
N PHE A 44 -2.37 4.46 2.77
CA PHE A 44 -1.57 5.02 1.70
C PHE A 44 -2.34 6.20 1.12
N GLU A 45 -1.87 7.41 1.41
CA GLU A 45 -2.58 8.65 1.12
C GLU A 45 -1.80 9.48 0.09
N THR A 46 -2.48 9.83 -1.00
CA THR A 46 -2.06 10.91 -1.90
C THR A 46 -3.04 12.07 -1.75
N THR A 47 -2.85 13.15 -2.49
CA THR A 47 -3.79 14.29 -2.49
C THR A 47 -5.24 13.89 -2.77
N ASP A 48 -5.44 12.94 -3.70
CA ASP A 48 -6.74 12.61 -4.27
C ASP A 48 -7.25 11.21 -3.91
N ILE A 49 -6.37 10.31 -3.46
CA ILE A 49 -6.67 8.91 -3.18
C ILE A 49 -6.26 8.56 -1.74
N VAL A 50 -7.13 7.84 -1.05
CA VAL A 50 -6.84 7.17 0.22
C VAL A 50 -7.06 5.68 0.04
N SER A 51 -6.00 4.90 0.15
CA SER A 51 -6.02 3.44 0.08
C SER A 51 -5.69 2.86 1.45
N LYS A 52 -6.41 1.84 1.89
CA LYS A 52 -6.26 1.22 3.22
C LYS A 52 -6.30 -0.29 3.09
N VAL A 53 -5.35 -0.97 3.75
CA VAL A 53 -5.39 -2.41 3.94
C VAL A 53 -5.40 -2.68 5.44
N THR A 54 -6.44 -3.32 5.95
CA THR A 54 -6.60 -3.59 7.38
C THR A 54 -6.98 -5.04 7.63
N ILE A 55 -6.60 -5.53 8.82
CA ILE A 55 -7.04 -6.79 9.41
C ILE A 55 -7.97 -6.39 10.56
N LYS A 56 -9.20 -6.87 10.51
CA LYS A 56 -10.27 -6.49 11.44
C LYS A 56 -10.82 -7.72 12.14
N LYS A 57 -10.96 -7.67 13.47
CA LYS A 57 -11.66 -8.70 14.24
C LYS A 57 -13.17 -8.61 14.00
N ASN A 58 -13.79 -9.75 13.74
CA ASN A 58 -15.23 -9.91 13.58
C ASN A 58 -15.72 -11.09 14.43
N ARG A 59 -17.03 -11.35 14.43
CA ARG A 59 -17.64 -12.44 15.24
C ARG A 59 -17.15 -13.85 14.87
N ASN A 60 -16.65 -14.02 13.65
CA ASN A 60 -16.26 -15.29 13.03
C ASN A 60 -14.73 -15.46 12.92
N GLY A 61 -13.93 -14.54 13.48
CA GLY A 61 -12.47 -14.52 13.37
C GLY A 61 -11.94 -13.15 12.93
N THR A 62 -11.10 -13.14 11.89
CA THR A 62 -10.52 -11.92 11.31
C THR A 62 -10.86 -11.79 9.83
N SER A 63 -11.15 -10.58 9.38
CA SER A 63 -11.26 -10.23 7.96
C SER A 63 -10.06 -9.39 7.53
N THR A 64 -9.58 -9.60 6.30
CA THR A 64 -8.72 -8.64 5.62
C THR A 64 -9.59 -7.75 4.75
N VAL A 65 -9.43 -6.44 4.91
CA VAL A 65 -10.23 -5.40 4.25
C VAL A 65 -9.29 -4.55 3.39
N PHE A 66 -9.63 -4.40 2.12
CA PHE A 66 -8.99 -3.45 1.21
C PHE A 66 -10.02 -2.39 0.80
N ASN A 67 -9.71 -1.12 1.08
CA ASN A 67 -10.60 0.00 0.84
C ASN A 67 -9.86 1.12 0.11
N VAL A 68 -10.41 1.59 -1.00
CA VAL A 68 -9.85 2.69 -1.78
C VAL A 68 -10.90 3.75 -2.04
N GLN A 69 -10.58 4.98 -1.67
CA GLN A 69 -11.44 6.16 -1.82
C GLN A 69 -10.76 7.19 -2.71
N SER A 70 -11.49 7.70 -3.70
CA SER A 70 -11.03 8.74 -4.62
C SER A 70 -11.93 9.97 -4.55
N LYS A 71 -11.30 11.15 -4.46
CA LYS A 71 -12.01 12.44 -4.49
C LYS A 71 -12.45 12.81 -5.90
N LYS A 72 -11.59 12.53 -6.90
CA LYS A 72 -11.74 13.05 -8.26
C LYS A 72 -12.36 12.04 -9.23
N GLU A 73 -11.73 10.87 -9.37
CA GLU A 73 -12.03 9.91 -10.44
C GLU A 73 -12.83 8.69 -9.95
N ILE A 74 -13.58 8.08 -10.87
CA ILE A 74 -14.19 6.76 -10.64
C ILE A 74 -13.08 5.72 -10.69
N LEU A 75 -13.05 4.84 -9.69
CA LEU A 75 -12.12 3.74 -9.62
C LEU A 75 -12.73 2.55 -10.37
N LYS A 76 -12.02 2.08 -11.39
CA LYS A 76 -12.32 0.89 -12.19
C LYS A 76 -11.52 -0.31 -11.71
N SER A 77 -10.29 -0.06 -11.27
CA SER A 77 -9.42 -1.06 -10.67
C SER A 77 -8.61 -0.45 -9.53
N ALA A 78 -8.32 -1.26 -8.53
CA ALA A 78 -7.38 -0.94 -7.48
C ALA A 78 -6.68 -2.22 -7.05
N ASN A 79 -5.37 -2.21 -6.82
CA ASN A 79 -4.63 -3.36 -6.32
C ASN A 79 -3.35 -2.91 -5.59
N ILE A 80 -2.82 -3.76 -4.73
CA ILE A 80 -1.47 -3.65 -4.19
C ILE A 80 -0.77 -4.98 -4.42
N ILE A 81 0.42 -4.92 -5.02
CA ILE A 81 1.21 -6.09 -5.36
C ILE A 81 2.57 -5.96 -4.66
N THR A 82 2.86 -6.90 -3.77
CA THR A 82 4.19 -7.07 -3.17
C THR A 82 5.02 -8.03 -4.01
N ASN A 83 6.19 -8.44 -3.52
CA ASN A 83 7.08 -9.34 -4.26
C ASN A 83 6.43 -10.69 -4.63
N SER A 84 5.61 -11.26 -3.73
CA SER A 84 4.96 -12.54 -3.97
C SER A 84 3.43 -12.52 -3.87
N VAL A 85 2.83 -11.48 -3.27
CA VAL A 85 1.38 -11.44 -3.01
C VAL A 85 0.68 -10.36 -3.83
N ASN A 86 -0.42 -10.75 -4.46
CA ASN A 86 -1.34 -9.85 -5.15
C ASN A 86 -2.62 -9.71 -4.31
N LEU A 87 -2.87 -8.53 -3.75
CA LEU A 87 -3.92 -8.32 -2.77
C LEU A 87 -5.33 -8.63 -3.33
N ASN A 88 -5.60 -8.31 -4.58
CA ASN A 88 -6.89 -8.63 -5.19
C ASN A 88 -7.13 -10.13 -5.30
N LYS A 89 -6.08 -10.90 -5.62
CA LYS A 89 -6.16 -12.36 -5.66
C LYS A 89 -6.35 -12.94 -4.26
N LEU A 90 -5.63 -12.42 -3.26
CA LEU A 90 -5.78 -12.80 -1.85
C LEU A 90 -7.23 -12.65 -1.38
N LEU A 91 -7.90 -11.58 -1.78
CA LEU A 91 -9.23 -11.23 -1.31
C LEU A 91 -10.38 -11.80 -2.17
N ASP A 92 -10.08 -12.46 -3.29
CA ASP A 92 -11.07 -12.93 -4.30
C ASP A 92 -12.13 -11.86 -4.65
N GLY A 93 -11.71 -10.59 -4.65
CA GLY A 93 -12.62 -9.45 -4.69
C GLY A 93 -13.07 -9.11 -6.09
N LYS A 94 -14.39 -8.96 -6.28
CA LYS A 94 -14.96 -8.37 -7.50
C LYS A 94 -15.13 -6.86 -7.34
N PHE A 95 -14.64 -6.11 -8.31
CA PHE A 95 -14.74 -4.66 -8.33
C PHE A 95 -16.08 -4.21 -8.92
N ILE A 96 -16.72 -3.26 -8.24
CA ILE A 96 -17.80 -2.46 -8.81
C ILE A 96 -17.25 -1.05 -8.98
N GLU A 97 -17.36 -0.51 -10.19
CA GLU A 97 -16.84 0.84 -10.49
C GLU A 97 -17.49 1.87 -9.57
N SER A 98 -16.67 2.58 -8.79
CA SER A 98 -17.15 3.48 -7.74
C SER A 98 -16.05 4.48 -7.35
N LYS A 99 -16.42 5.59 -6.70
CA LYS A 99 -15.43 6.45 -6.02
C LYS A 99 -14.91 5.85 -4.71
N ASN A 100 -15.58 4.82 -4.21
CA ASN A 100 -15.25 4.10 -2.99
C ASN A 100 -15.39 2.60 -3.26
N ILE A 101 -14.27 1.90 -3.31
CA ILE A 101 -14.21 0.45 -3.46
C ILE A 101 -13.90 -0.13 -2.09
N LEU A 102 -14.67 -1.12 -1.67
CA LEU A 102 -14.40 -1.91 -0.48
C LEU A 102 -14.47 -3.39 -0.84
N ILE A 103 -13.41 -4.11 -0.52
CA ILE A 103 -13.32 -5.56 -0.62
C ILE A 103 -12.99 -6.09 0.77
N GLU A 104 -13.72 -7.10 1.20
CA GLU A 104 -13.51 -7.77 2.46
C GLU A 104 -13.58 -9.28 2.23
N SER A 105 -12.61 -10.00 2.79
CA SER A 105 -12.60 -11.46 2.79
C SER A 105 -12.12 -11.99 4.15
N VAL A 106 -12.40 -13.26 4.43
CA VAL A 106 -11.85 -13.95 5.60
C VAL A 106 -10.33 -13.98 5.48
N THR A 107 -9.64 -13.68 6.56
CA THR A 107 -8.17 -13.59 6.56
C THR A 107 -7.56 -14.97 6.30
N ASN A 108 -6.76 -15.09 5.24
CA ASN A 108 -5.78 -16.17 5.10
C ASN A 108 -4.51 -15.71 5.84
N GLU A 109 -4.26 -16.27 7.02
CA GLU A 109 -3.20 -15.81 7.93
C GLU A 109 -1.81 -15.84 7.28
N ASN A 110 -1.47 -16.92 6.57
CA ASN A 110 -0.14 -17.10 5.97
C ASN A 110 0.12 -16.09 4.84
N GLU A 111 -0.82 -15.97 3.91
CA GLU A 111 -0.67 -15.06 2.76
C GLU A 111 -0.80 -13.59 3.20
N THR A 112 -1.66 -13.29 4.18
CA THR A 112 -1.81 -11.94 4.72
C THR A 112 -0.56 -11.50 5.49
N SER A 113 0.01 -12.36 6.34
CA SER A 113 1.27 -12.07 7.04
C SER A 113 2.42 -11.88 6.04
N SER A 114 2.52 -12.75 5.03
CA SER A 114 3.51 -12.60 3.95
C SER A 114 3.37 -11.27 3.21
N PHE A 115 2.13 -10.88 2.86
CA PHE A 115 1.84 -9.59 2.23
C PHE A 115 2.33 -8.41 3.08
N PHE A 116 1.97 -8.36 4.37
CA PHE A 116 2.38 -7.25 5.23
C PHE A 116 3.88 -7.22 5.50
N GLN A 117 4.52 -8.38 5.69
CA GLN A 117 5.97 -8.46 5.87
C GLN A 117 6.72 -7.93 4.65
N GLU A 118 6.35 -8.36 3.44
CA GLU A 118 6.95 -7.86 2.21
C GLU A 118 6.69 -6.37 2.02
N LEU A 119 5.46 -5.91 2.27
CA LEU A 119 5.09 -4.49 2.17
C LEU A 119 5.88 -3.61 3.13
N LEU A 120 6.09 -4.05 4.38
CA LEU A 120 6.81 -3.29 5.40
C LEU A 120 8.32 -3.26 5.17
N ILE A 121 8.89 -4.32 4.61
CA ILE A 121 10.35 -4.47 4.42
C ILE A 121 10.78 -4.04 3.01
N GLY A 122 10.17 -4.63 1.99
CA GLY A 122 10.51 -4.44 0.58
C GLY A 122 9.68 -3.39 -0.14
N GLY A 123 8.53 -3.00 0.40
CA GLY A 123 7.59 -2.11 -0.28
C GLY A 123 6.66 -2.87 -1.23
N ALA A 124 5.95 -2.13 -2.09
CA ALA A 124 4.98 -2.69 -3.01
C ALA A 124 4.67 -1.73 -4.18
N GLU A 125 3.93 -2.24 -5.16
CA GLU A 125 3.38 -1.44 -6.25
C GLU A 125 1.86 -1.33 -6.08
N MET A 126 1.36 -0.10 -5.95
CA MET A 126 -0.07 0.18 -5.89
C MET A 126 -0.57 0.61 -7.27
N PHE A 127 -1.56 -0.11 -7.78
CA PHE A 127 -2.19 0.16 -9.07
C PHE A 127 -3.58 0.71 -8.84
N ILE A 128 -3.85 1.93 -9.30
CA ILE A 128 -5.17 2.55 -9.26
C ILE A 128 -5.54 2.95 -10.70
N ASN A 129 -6.57 2.33 -11.27
CA ASN A 129 -6.84 2.40 -12.70
C ASN A 129 -5.56 2.05 -13.50
N ASP A 130 -5.14 2.94 -14.39
CA ASP A 130 -3.93 2.79 -15.22
C ASP A 130 -2.69 3.44 -14.57
N LYS A 131 -2.80 3.94 -13.33
CA LYS A 131 -1.70 4.61 -12.62
C LYS A 131 -1.00 3.64 -11.69
N LYS A 132 0.33 3.62 -11.79
CA LYS A 132 1.22 2.93 -10.85
C LYS A 132 1.81 3.93 -9.85
N ILE A 133 1.77 3.57 -8.57
CA ILE A 133 2.34 4.32 -7.46
C ILE A 133 3.24 3.37 -6.68
N ASP A 134 4.52 3.71 -6.58
CA ASP A 134 5.49 2.90 -5.84
C ASP A 134 5.40 3.20 -4.34
N ILE A 135 5.20 2.16 -3.54
CA ILE A 135 5.28 2.20 -2.07
C ILE A 135 6.72 1.80 -1.73
N MET A 136 7.57 2.78 -1.44
CA MET A 136 8.98 2.52 -1.13
C MET A 136 9.14 1.84 0.23
N GLY A 137 9.87 0.72 0.24
CA GLY A 137 10.34 0.05 1.45
C GLY A 137 11.77 0.46 1.83
N PRO A 138 12.19 0.24 3.09
CA PRO A 138 11.35 -0.16 4.21
C PRO A 138 10.44 0.99 4.66
N ILE A 139 9.22 0.66 5.07
CA ILE A 139 8.29 1.63 5.63
C ILE A 139 8.86 2.18 6.95
N ASP A 140 8.55 3.44 7.24
CA ASP A 140 8.98 4.15 8.46
C ASP A 140 8.84 3.27 9.72
N SER A 141 9.88 3.30 10.55
CA SER A 141 10.02 2.40 11.69
C SER A 141 8.90 2.57 12.70
N LYS A 142 8.37 3.79 12.89
CA LYS A 142 7.22 4.03 13.78
C LYS A 142 5.99 3.31 13.27
N VAL A 143 5.66 3.49 11.98
CA VAL A 143 4.50 2.84 11.34
C VAL A 143 4.62 1.32 11.42
N ARG A 144 5.82 0.78 11.17
CA ARG A 144 6.09 -0.65 11.28
C ARG A 144 5.91 -1.18 12.70
N LEU A 145 6.43 -0.48 13.70
CA LEU A 145 6.31 -0.89 15.11
C LEU A 145 4.86 -0.83 15.59
N GLU A 146 4.10 0.19 15.19
CA GLU A 146 2.67 0.32 15.47
C GLU A 146 1.88 -0.85 14.88
N TYR A 147 2.16 -1.23 13.62
CA TYR A 147 1.56 -2.42 13.01
C TYR A 147 1.89 -3.70 13.80
N LEU A 148 3.18 -3.97 14.05
CA LEU A 148 3.64 -5.18 14.73
C LEU A 148 3.10 -5.30 16.17
N PHE A 149 2.97 -4.16 16.86
CA PHE A 149 2.33 -4.11 18.17
C PHE A 149 0.85 -4.48 18.08
N CYS A 150 0.15 -3.94 17.08
CA CYS A 150 -1.28 -4.17 16.88
C CYS A 150 -1.60 -5.63 16.54
N THR A 151 -0.81 -6.25 15.64
CA THR A 151 -1.01 -7.64 15.21
C THR A 151 -0.46 -8.68 16.18
N GLY A 152 0.38 -8.26 17.13
CA GLY A 152 1.05 -9.17 18.06
C GLY A 152 2.26 -9.89 17.47
N GLU A 153 2.59 -9.65 16.19
CA GLU A 153 3.77 -10.22 15.52
C GLU A 153 5.09 -9.76 16.16
N MET A 154 5.09 -8.67 16.92
CA MET A 154 6.23 -8.25 17.74
C MET A 154 6.63 -9.31 18.79
N PHE A 155 5.68 -10.12 19.27
CA PHE A 155 5.86 -11.06 20.38
C PHE A 155 6.02 -12.52 19.93
N LEU A 156 5.75 -12.80 18.66
CA LEU A 156 5.90 -14.13 18.05
C LEU A 156 6.75 -14.03 16.77
N PRO A 157 8.04 -13.68 16.88
CA PRO A 157 8.92 -13.77 15.72
C PRO A 157 8.97 -15.23 15.26
N ASN A 158 8.38 -15.51 14.10
CA ASN A 158 8.55 -16.79 13.42
C ASN A 158 9.99 -16.85 12.90
N TYR A 159 10.89 -17.36 13.74
CA TYR A 159 12.24 -17.78 13.34
C TYR A 159 12.15 -19.18 12.72
N ASN A 160 11.48 -19.32 11.59
CA ASN A 160 11.53 -20.53 10.77
C ASN A 160 12.39 -20.29 9.53
#